data_AF-A0A7X8ZI72-F1
#
_entry.id   AF-A0A7X8ZI72-F1
#
_cell.length_a   1.000
_cell.length_b   1.000
_cell.length_c   1.000
_cell.angle_alpha   90.00
_cell.angle_beta   90.00
_cell.angle_gamma   90.00
#
_symmetry.space_group_name_H-M   'P 1'
#
loop_
_entity.id
_entity.type
_entity.pdbx_description
1 polymer ?
#
loop_
_entity_poly.entity_id
_entity_poly.type
_entity_poly.pdbx_seq_one_letter_code
_entity_poly.pdbx_strand_id
1 'polypeptide(L)'
;MKKLIAIILVFVFVFALAACGTATTDGKADSAEPVGTISSGEKKTELNVALYDEVGDLSPWGTSVVSSTFLRAQIYDTLLRSDFDDPTYKPCAAESYEVSEDGLEYTFHLRHDLVILSEKSE
;
A
#
# COMPACT_ATOMS: atom_id res chain seq x y z
N MET A 1 -19.57 -18.35 -49.44
CA MET A 1 -19.39 -16.95 -48.96
C MET A 1 -19.73 -16.75 -47.47
N LYS A 2 -20.80 -17.34 -46.91
CA LYS A 2 -21.10 -17.27 -45.46
C LYS A 2 -20.00 -17.88 -44.56
N LYS A 3 -19.39 -18.99 -45.00
CA LYS A 3 -18.26 -19.65 -44.30
C LYS A 3 -16.94 -18.89 -44.38
N LEU A 4 -16.74 -18.08 -45.42
CA LEU A 4 -15.55 -17.22 -45.59
C LEU A 4 -15.64 -15.98 -44.68
N ILE A 5 -16.83 -15.41 -44.53
CA ILE A 5 -17.08 -14.28 -43.63
C ILE A 5 -16.88 -14.68 -42.16
N ALA A 6 -17.33 -15.87 -41.77
CA ALA A 6 -17.13 -16.38 -40.41
C ALA A 6 -15.66 -16.61 -40.07
N ILE A 7 -14.84 -17.07 -41.03
CA ILE A 7 -13.40 -17.29 -40.83
C ILE A 7 -12.64 -15.96 -40.69
N ILE A 8 -13.01 -14.94 -41.46
CA ILE A 8 -12.41 -13.59 -41.36
C ILE A 8 -12.76 -12.94 -40.02
N LEU A 9 -14.00 -13.10 -39.54
CA LEU A 9 -14.45 -12.48 -38.29
C LEU A 9 -13.76 -13.09 -37.05
N VAL A 10 -13.49 -14.40 -37.06
CA VAL A 10 -12.69 -15.07 -36.01
C VAL A 10 -11.23 -14.62 -36.05
N PHE A 11 -10.65 -14.44 -37.25
CA PHE A 11 -9.27 -13.97 -37.38
C PHE A 11 -9.07 -12.54 -36.83
N VAL A 12 -10.02 -11.63 -37.08
CA VAL A 12 -9.98 -10.27 -36.54
C VAL A 12 -10.09 -10.26 -35.01
N PHE A 13 -10.87 -11.17 -34.43
CA PHE A 13 -11.04 -11.25 -32.98
C PHE A 13 -9.79 -11.79 -32.26
N VAL A 14 -9.02 -12.69 -32.89
CA VAL A 14 -7.76 -13.22 -32.32
C VAL A 14 -6.63 -12.19 -32.41
N PHE A 15 -6.58 -11.37 -33.47
CA PHE A 15 -5.59 -10.29 -33.57
C PHE A 15 -5.84 -9.12 -32.59
N ALA A 16 -7.08 -8.89 -32.15
CA ALA A 16 -7.41 -7.85 -31.18
C ALA A 16 -6.87 -8.14 -29.76
N LEU A 17 -6.64 -9.42 -29.40
CA LEU A 17 -6.10 -9.80 -28.08
C LEU A 17 -4.56 -9.69 -27.99
N ALA A 18 -3.85 -9.72 -29.13
CA ALA A 18 -2.39 -9.60 -29.16
C ALA A 18 -1.89 -8.15 -29.03
N ALA A 19 -2.78 -7.16 -29.11
CA ALA A 19 -2.44 -5.73 -29.01
C ALA A 19 -2.49 -5.17 -27.57
N CYS A 20 -2.90 -5.97 -26.58
CA CYS A 20 -2.82 -5.60 -25.16
C CYS A 20 -1.62 -6.27 -24.43
N GLY A 21 -0.73 -6.94 -25.19
CA GLY A 21 0.50 -7.53 -24.69
C GLY A 21 1.73 -6.77 -25.20
N THR A 22 2.45 -6.14 -24.28
CA THR A 22 3.81 -5.56 -24.45
C THR A 22 3.95 -4.38 -25.41
N ALA A 23 3.67 -3.18 -24.91
CA ALA A 23 4.37 -1.98 -25.37
C ALA A 23 5.77 -1.97 -24.73
N THR A 24 6.77 -2.48 -25.45
CA THR A 24 8.17 -2.09 -25.24
C THR A 24 8.53 -1.13 -26.35
N THR A 25 8.66 0.15 -26.00
CA THR A 25 9.40 1.15 -26.79
C THR A 25 10.38 1.83 -25.85
N ASP A 26 11.65 1.64 -26.18
CA ASP A 26 12.84 2.16 -25.54
C ASP A 26 12.83 3.67 -25.33
N GLY A 27 13.51 4.10 -24.25
CA GLY A 27 14.34 5.30 -24.33
C GLY A 27 14.07 6.43 -23.35
N LYS A 28 14.19 6.20 -22.03
CA LYS A 28 14.93 7.09 -21.11
C LYS A 28 15.13 6.38 -19.76
N ALA A 29 16.16 5.56 -19.66
CA ALA A 29 16.72 5.18 -18.37
C ALA A 29 17.50 6.40 -17.86
N ASP A 30 16.81 7.30 -17.16
CA ASP A 30 17.49 8.18 -16.23
C ASP A 30 18.01 7.30 -15.11
N SER A 31 19.31 7.35 -14.87
CA SER A 31 19.94 6.56 -13.82
C SER A 31 19.38 7.06 -12.50
N ALA A 32 18.43 6.33 -11.93
CA ALA A 32 18.13 6.43 -10.52
C ALA A 32 19.39 5.97 -9.79
N GLU A 33 20.15 6.96 -9.30
CA GLU A 33 21.21 6.79 -8.33
C GLU A 33 20.78 5.75 -7.28
N PRO A 34 21.65 4.79 -6.91
CA PRO A 34 21.33 3.88 -5.84
C PRO A 34 21.06 4.72 -4.58
N VAL A 35 19.84 4.62 -4.07
CA VAL A 35 19.47 5.14 -2.74
C VAL A 35 20.55 4.66 -1.77
N GLY A 36 21.10 5.65 -1.08
CA GLY A 36 22.41 5.61 -0.45
C GLY A 36 22.73 4.32 0.27
N THR A 37 23.96 3.88 0.06
CA THR A 37 24.71 3.10 1.04
C THR A 37 24.41 3.65 2.44
N ILE A 38 23.82 2.85 3.33
CA ILE A 38 23.74 3.18 4.75
C ILE A 38 25.18 3.14 5.28
N SER A 39 25.87 4.26 5.13
CA SER A 39 27.10 4.54 5.84
C SER A 39 26.77 4.50 7.34
N SER A 40 27.61 3.80 8.10
CA SER A 40 27.59 3.78 9.57
C SER A 40 28.04 5.14 10.12
N GLY A 41 27.34 6.20 9.73
CA GLY A 41 27.41 7.52 10.33
C GLY A 41 26.33 7.67 11.41
N GLU A 42 26.54 8.64 12.29
CA GLU A 42 25.63 8.99 13.38
C GLU A 42 24.17 9.04 12.89
N LYS A 43 23.30 8.22 13.50
CA LYS A 43 21.90 8.10 13.08
C LYS A 43 21.18 9.40 13.34
N LYS A 44 20.94 10.18 12.29
CA LYS A 44 20.09 11.37 12.37
C LYS A 44 18.65 10.90 12.65
N THR A 45 18.09 11.31 13.79
CA THR A 45 16.73 10.92 14.23
C THR A 45 15.66 11.92 13.80
N GLU A 46 16.05 13.01 13.14
CA GLU A 46 15.16 14.08 12.72
C GLU A 46 14.86 13.98 11.23
N LEU A 47 13.57 14.05 10.89
CA LEU A 47 13.07 14.10 9.53
C LEU A 47 12.18 15.34 9.36
N ASN A 48 12.55 16.22 8.43
CA ASN A 48 11.72 17.36 8.05
C ASN A 48 10.92 16.99 6.80
N VAL A 49 9.59 16.95 6.91
CA VAL A 49 8.67 16.61 5.82
C VAL A 49 7.78 17.81 5.51
N ALA A 50 7.71 18.18 4.22
CA ALA A 50 6.72 19.15 3.75
C ALA A 50 5.42 18.43 3.40
N LEU A 51 4.30 18.95 3.88
CA LEU A 51 2.96 18.43 3.58
C LEU A 51 2.32 19.29 2.47
N TYR A 52 1.43 18.67 1.69
CA TYR A 52 0.81 19.32 0.53
C TYR A 52 -0.32 20.29 0.93
N ASP A 53 -1.01 20.00 2.03
CA ASP A 53 -2.12 20.79 2.56
C ASP A 53 -2.07 20.88 4.10
N GLU A 54 -2.95 21.71 4.65
CA GLU A 54 -3.09 21.89 6.10
C GLU A 54 -3.66 20.63 6.76
N VAL A 55 -3.14 20.32 7.94
CA VAL A 55 -3.64 19.22 8.77
C VAL A 55 -4.87 19.71 9.51
N GLY A 56 -6.03 19.15 9.20
CA GLY A 56 -7.29 19.52 9.83
C GLY A 56 -7.51 18.80 11.17
N ASP A 57 -7.99 17.56 11.10
CA ASP A 57 -8.34 16.73 12.26
C ASP A 57 -7.43 15.49 12.33
N LEU A 58 -7.01 15.13 13.54
CA LEU A 58 -6.18 13.96 13.85
C LEU A 58 -6.95 12.86 14.59
N SER A 59 -8.26 13.03 14.78
CA SER A 59 -9.12 11.95 15.23
C SER A 59 -9.08 10.76 14.27
N PRO A 60 -9.09 9.50 14.76
CA PRO A 60 -9.08 8.32 13.90
C PRO A 60 -10.34 8.20 13.03
N TRP A 61 -11.44 8.87 13.39
CA TRP A 61 -12.66 8.98 12.58
C TRP A 61 -12.79 10.30 11.81
N GLY A 62 -11.72 11.10 11.75
CA GLY A 62 -11.69 12.37 11.03
C GLY A 62 -11.77 12.19 9.51
N THR A 63 -11.70 13.31 8.78
CA THR A 63 -11.82 13.33 7.31
C THR A 63 -10.70 12.56 6.59
N SER A 64 -10.94 12.10 5.36
CA SER A 64 -9.98 11.35 4.55
C SER A 64 -8.96 12.24 3.81
N VAL A 65 -8.65 13.42 4.35
CA VAL A 65 -7.62 14.31 3.79
C VAL A 65 -6.26 13.63 3.87
N VAL A 66 -5.44 13.80 2.83
CA VAL A 66 -4.19 13.06 2.64
C VAL A 66 -3.20 13.37 3.77
N SER A 67 -2.90 14.65 4.06
CA SER A 67 -1.93 15.01 5.11
C SER A 67 -2.36 14.58 6.52
N SER A 68 -3.65 14.72 6.85
CA SER A 68 -4.21 14.17 8.09
C SER A 68 -4.08 12.65 8.18
N THR A 69 -4.30 11.94 7.08
CA THR A 69 -4.15 10.47 7.03
C THR A 69 -2.70 10.04 7.22
N PHE A 70 -1.75 10.73 6.58
CA PHE A 70 -0.33 10.48 6.78
C PHE A 70 0.10 10.61 8.25
N LEU A 71 -0.33 11.69 8.91
CA LEU A 71 -0.02 11.90 10.33
C LEU A 71 -0.71 10.89 11.25
N ARG A 72 -1.98 10.55 10.98
CA ARG A 72 -2.68 9.52 11.76
C ARG A 72 -2.01 8.16 11.66
N ALA A 73 -1.46 7.79 10.51
CA ALA A 73 -0.69 6.56 10.36
C ALA A 73 0.61 6.54 11.20
N GLN A 74 1.07 7.69 11.69
CA GLN A 74 2.20 7.78 12.63
C GLN A 74 1.77 7.73 14.11
N ILE A 75 0.49 7.99 14.40
CA ILE A 75 -0.05 8.11 15.78
C ILE A 75 -0.83 6.85 16.17
N TYR A 76 -1.55 6.25 15.23
CA TYR A 76 -2.43 5.11 15.46
C TYR A 76 -1.94 3.88 14.70
N ASP A 77 -2.06 2.75 15.38
CA ASP A 77 -1.85 1.43 14.79
C ASP A 77 -3.17 0.72 14.50
N THR A 78 -3.22 0.01 13.39
CA THR A 78 -4.35 -0.83 12.97
C THR A 78 -4.12 -2.27 13.42
N LEU A 79 -5.11 -3.16 13.24
CA LEU A 79 -4.92 -4.58 13.54
C LEU A 79 -3.78 -5.18 12.70
N LEU A 80 -3.79 -4.88 11.39
CA LEU A 80 -2.78 -5.27 10.41
C LEU A 80 -2.42 -4.06 9.54
N ARG A 81 -1.24 -4.08 8.91
CA ARG A 81 -0.79 -3.03 7.98
C ARG A 81 -0.20 -3.67 6.71
N SER A 82 -0.48 -3.09 5.56
CA SER A 82 0.22 -3.42 4.30
C SER A 82 1.29 -2.37 4.02
N ASP A 83 2.35 -2.75 3.32
CA ASP A 83 3.34 -1.81 2.84
C ASP A 83 2.98 -1.29 1.44
N PHE A 84 3.65 -0.24 1.00
CA PHE A 84 3.45 0.29 -0.36
C PHE A 84 3.91 -0.69 -1.44
N ASP A 85 5.01 -1.40 -1.19
CA ASP A 85 5.63 -2.31 -2.16
C ASP A 85 5.08 -3.74 -2.08
N ASP A 86 4.44 -4.09 -0.96
CA ASP A 86 3.96 -5.43 -0.66
C ASP A 86 2.53 -5.36 -0.11
N PRO A 87 1.52 -5.82 -0.88
CA PRO A 87 0.13 -5.78 -0.48
C PRO A 87 -0.21 -6.84 0.58
N THR A 88 0.74 -7.69 0.99
CA THR A 88 0.48 -8.64 2.08
C THR A 88 0.26 -7.92 3.40
N TYR A 89 -0.72 -8.40 4.16
CA TYR A 89 -1.00 -7.86 5.49
C TYR A 89 0.05 -8.35 6.47
N LYS A 90 0.74 -7.39 7.11
CA LYS A 90 1.73 -7.62 8.16
C LYS A 90 1.10 -7.39 9.53
N PRO A 91 1.54 -8.15 10.55
CA PRO A 91 1.13 -7.93 11.94
C PRO A 91 1.37 -6.49 12.40
N CYS A 92 0.44 -5.95 13.18
CA CYS A 92 0.56 -4.63 13.81
C CYS A 92 0.07 -4.73 15.25
N ALA A 93 -1.17 -4.30 15.56
CA ALA A 93 -1.76 -4.51 16.88
C ALA A 93 -2.22 -5.97 17.10
N ALA A 94 -2.56 -6.69 16.03
CA ALA A 94 -2.77 -8.13 16.05
C ALA A 94 -1.49 -8.87 15.61
N GLU A 95 -1.14 -9.94 16.31
CA GLU A 95 0.00 -10.80 15.97
C GLU A 95 -0.37 -11.89 14.96
N SER A 96 -1.63 -12.33 14.99
CA SER A 96 -2.19 -13.28 14.03
C SER A 96 -3.70 -13.12 13.91
N TYR A 97 -4.26 -13.73 12.88
CA TYR A 97 -5.70 -13.80 12.69
C TYR A 97 -6.10 -15.12 12.04
N GLU A 98 -7.32 -15.55 12.30
CA GLU A 98 -7.96 -16.72 11.73
C GLU A 98 -9.23 -16.30 10.99
N VAL A 99 -9.50 -16.95 9.86
CA VAL A 99 -10.69 -16.72 9.05
C VAL A 99 -11.46 -18.04 8.99
N SER A 100 -12.77 -18.00 9.27
CA SER A 100 -13.64 -19.18 9.15
C SER A 100 -13.68 -19.71 7.72
N GLU A 101 -14.06 -20.98 7.55
CA GLU A 101 -14.15 -21.62 6.22
C GLU A 101 -15.12 -20.90 5.26
N ASP A 102 -16.18 -20.31 5.80
CA ASP A 102 -17.16 -19.52 5.03
C ASP A 102 -16.77 -18.05 4.83
N GLY A 103 -15.67 -17.60 5.46
CA GLY A 103 -15.16 -16.23 5.34
C GLY A 103 -16.00 -15.16 6.04
N LEU A 104 -16.91 -15.54 6.94
CA LEU A 104 -17.81 -14.62 7.64
C LEU A 104 -17.34 -14.26 9.06
N GLU A 105 -16.42 -15.03 9.63
CA GLU A 105 -15.86 -14.77 10.96
C GLU A 105 -14.35 -14.58 10.88
N TYR A 106 -13.88 -13.52 11.53
CA TYR A 106 -12.47 -13.16 11.64
C TYR A 106 -12.12 -13.06 13.13
N THR A 107 -11.21 -13.92 13.58
CA THR A 107 -10.71 -13.90 14.96
C THR A 107 -9.31 -13.32 14.96
N PHE A 108 -9.10 -12.20 15.64
CA PHE A 108 -7.80 -11.56 15.77
C PHE A 108 -7.19 -11.83 17.13
N HIS A 109 -5.93 -12.26 17.15
CA HIS A 109 -5.14 -12.43 18.36
C HIS A 109 -4.31 -11.17 18.59
N LEU A 110 -4.65 -10.42 19.64
CA LEU A 110 -4.02 -9.13 19.93
C LEU A 110 -2.70 -9.31 20.67
N ARG A 111 -1.77 -8.39 20.40
CA ARG A 111 -0.55 -8.26 21.16
C ARG A 111 -0.83 -7.80 22.59
N HIS A 112 -0.11 -8.38 23.54
CA HIS A 112 -0.26 -8.09 24.97
C HIS A 112 0.76 -7.08 25.50
N ASP A 113 1.77 -6.73 24.69
CA ASP A 113 2.84 -5.81 25.03
C ASP A 113 2.57 -4.37 24.56
N LEU A 114 1.39 -4.11 23.98
CA LEU A 114 1.01 -2.78 23.52
C LEU A 114 0.73 -1.86 24.70
N VAL A 115 1.36 -0.68 24.65
CA VAL A 115 1.08 0.42 25.57
C VAL A 115 0.47 1.56 24.79
N ILE A 116 -0.60 2.14 25.34
CA ILE A 116 -1.14 3.38 24.81
C ILE A 116 -0.21 4.50 25.28
N LEU A 117 0.08 5.45 24.40
CA LEU A 117 0.72 6.70 24.79
C LEU A 117 -0.21 7.45 25.76
N SER A 118 -0.03 7.21 27.05
CA SER A 118 -0.68 7.99 28.10
C SER A 118 0.23 9.12 28.52
N GLU A 119 -0.33 10.31 28.63
CA GLU A 119 0.32 11.43 29.30
C GLU A 119 0.58 10.99 30.75
N LYS A 120 1.84 11.00 31.18
CA LYS A 120 2.17 10.79 32.59
C LYS A 120 1.63 12.04 33.29
N SER A 121 0.54 11.91 34.03
CA SER A 121 0.10 13.00 34.91
C SER A 121 1.20 13.21 35.95
N GLU A 122 1.92 14.33 35.85
CA GLU A 122 2.75 14.83 36.95
C GLU A 122 1.88 15.20 38.16
#